data_AF-A0A950MBY2-F1
#
_entry.id   AF-A0A950MBY2-F1
#
_cell.length_a   1.000
_cell.length_b   1.000
_cell.length_c   1.000
_cell.angle_alpha   90.00
_cell.angle_beta   90.00
_cell.angle_gamma   90.00
#
_symmetry.space_group_name_H-M   'P 1'
#
loop_
_entity.id
_entity.type
_entity.pdbx_description
1 polymer ?
#
loop_
_entity_poly.entity_id
_entity_poly.type
_entity_poly.pdbx_seq_one_letter_code
_entity_poly.pdbx_strand_id
1 'polypeptide(L)'
;MDDPQPAYDGATGTAGGAAFGAALQRLAQAREMDLAALAGAAELDPALVDRVVAGEARLAVPALARLARALRLRPIAFLQQTDLLGLVTYAAGLDPLYFLPDGQIRHDARIYMREINPRHAVPEGDMTKRSPALKTLGEDTVLDALGKLEVELAYLLRAAVQSTGGTL
;
A
#
# COMPACT_ATOMS: atom_id res chain seq x y z
N MET A 1 -6.62 11.15 -25.72
CA MET A 1 -5.63 10.91 -24.65
C MET A 1 -6.41 10.21 -23.58
N ASP A 2 -6.24 8.90 -23.43
CA ASP A 2 -6.85 8.19 -22.31
C ASP A 2 -6.18 8.70 -21.04
N ASP A 3 -6.98 9.24 -20.12
CA ASP A 3 -6.49 9.58 -18.80
C ASP A 3 -5.94 8.29 -18.15
N PRO A 4 -4.71 8.31 -17.61
CA PRO A 4 -4.16 7.15 -16.94
C PRO A 4 -5.08 6.76 -15.79
N GLN A 5 -5.69 5.58 -15.89
CA GLN A 5 -6.61 5.09 -14.86
C GLN A 5 -5.87 4.95 -13.53
N PRO A 6 -6.44 5.42 -12.41
CA PRO A 6 -5.77 5.39 -11.12
C PRO A 6 -5.41 3.97 -10.69
N ALA A 7 -4.26 3.84 -10.05
CA ALA A 7 -3.75 2.57 -9.55
C ALA A 7 -4.67 2.03 -8.44
N TYR A 8 -5.31 2.91 -7.67
CA TYR A 8 -6.38 2.56 -6.74
C TYR A 8 -7.64 3.40 -6.96
N ASP A 9 -8.78 2.73 -7.09
CA ASP A 9 -10.08 3.37 -7.16
C ASP A 9 -10.74 3.32 -5.78
N GLY A 10 -10.85 4.46 -5.11
CA GLY A 10 -11.44 4.56 -3.78
C GLY A 10 -12.96 4.43 -3.74
N ALA A 11 -13.65 4.49 -4.89
CA ALA A 11 -15.09 4.26 -4.97
C ALA A 11 -15.41 2.77 -4.98
N THR A 12 -14.65 1.97 -5.74
CA THR A 12 -14.82 0.51 -5.82
C THR A 12 -13.96 -0.24 -4.80
N GLY A 13 -12.95 0.41 -4.22
CA GLY A 13 -12.02 -0.20 -3.27
C GLY A 13 -11.04 -1.17 -3.92
N THR A 14 -10.67 -0.94 -5.19
CA THR A 14 -9.89 -1.88 -5.99
C THR A 14 -8.58 -1.29 -6.53
N ALA A 15 -7.51 -2.08 -6.49
CA ALA A 15 -6.20 -1.75 -7.07
C ALA A 15 -6.01 -2.43 -8.43
N GLY A 16 -5.40 -1.77 -9.39
CA GLY A 16 -5.10 -2.37 -10.70
C GLY A 16 -4.40 -1.40 -11.64
N GLY A 17 -4.46 -1.70 -12.94
CA GLY A 17 -3.77 -0.93 -13.99
C GLY A 17 -2.33 -1.37 -14.21
N ALA A 18 -1.77 -0.95 -15.36
CA ALA A 18 -0.48 -1.45 -15.85
C ALA A 18 0.70 -1.17 -14.90
N ALA A 19 0.70 -0.01 -14.23
CA ALA A 19 1.76 0.34 -13.28
C ALA A 19 1.76 -0.58 -12.06
N PHE A 20 0.58 -0.84 -11.47
CA PHE A 20 0.41 -1.77 -10.37
C PHE A 20 0.79 -3.20 -10.77
N GLY A 21 0.33 -3.65 -11.94
CA GLY A 21 0.67 -4.97 -12.49
C GLY A 21 2.17 -5.16 -12.69
N ALA A 22 2.85 -4.17 -13.28
CA ALA A 22 4.30 -4.19 -13.46
C ALA A 22 5.05 -4.18 -12.11
N ALA A 23 4.58 -3.40 -11.13
CA ALA A 23 5.18 -3.37 -9.80
C ALA A 23 5.04 -4.72 -9.07
N LEU A 24 3.86 -5.35 -9.18
CA LEU A 24 3.61 -6.68 -8.63
C LEU A 24 4.54 -7.74 -9.24
N GLN A 25 4.73 -7.70 -10.57
CA GLN A 25 5.65 -8.60 -11.26
C GLN A 25 7.11 -8.41 -10.80
N ARG A 26 7.56 -7.16 -10.67
CA ARG A 26 8.90 -6.85 -10.14
C ARG A 26 9.09 -7.37 -8.71
N LEU A 27 8.06 -7.25 -7.87
CA LEU A 27 8.10 -7.74 -6.49
C LEU A 27 8.18 -9.26 -6.41
N ALA A 28 7.42 -9.97 -7.25
CA ALA A 28 7.49 -11.43 -7.37
C ALA A 28 8.90 -11.88 -7.75
N GLN A 29 9.48 -11.25 -8.79
CA GLN A 29 10.83 -11.53 -9.25
C GLN A 29 11.88 -11.25 -8.16
N ALA A 30 11.74 -10.16 -7.42
CA ALA A 30 12.61 -9.83 -6.28
C ALA A 30 12.45 -10.78 -5.07
N ARG A 31 11.48 -11.70 -5.11
CA ARG A 31 11.30 -12.80 -4.16
C ARG A 31 11.62 -14.17 -4.78
N GLU A 32 12.18 -14.19 -5.98
CA GLU A 32 12.48 -15.41 -6.74
C GLU A 32 11.22 -16.26 -6.98
N MET A 33 10.07 -15.61 -7.14
CA MET A 33 8.79 -16.22 -7.42
C MET A 33 8.33 -15.86 -8.83
N ASP A 34 7.88 -16.85 -9.60
CA ASP A 34 7.08 -16.58 -10.80
C ASP A 34 5.62 -16.24 -10.42
N LEU A 35 4.81 -15.83 -11.41
CA LEU A 35 3.43 -15.42 -11.18
C LEU A 35 2.54 -16.58 -10.68
N ALA A 36 2.81 -17.81 -11.12
CA ALA A 36 2.07 -18.99 -10.69
C ALA A 36 2.37 -19.31 -9.22
N ALA A 37 3.64 -19.23 -8.81
CA ALA A 37 4.08 -19.40 -7.43
C ALA A 37 3.51 -18.29 -6.53
N LEU A 38 3.46 -17.04 -7.02
CA LEU A 38 2.81 -15.95 -6.30
C LEU A 38 1.31 -16.20 -6.11
N ALA A 39 0.62 -16.60 -7.18
CA ALA A 39 -0.81 -16.91 -7.12
C ALA A 39 -1.09 -18.05 -6.14
N GLY A 40 -0.29 -19.12 -6.20
CA GLY A 40 -0.37 -20.25 -5.26
C GLY A 40 -0.13 -19.84 -3.81
N ALA A 41 0.92 -19.06 -3.53
CA ALA A 41 1.23 -18.57 -2.18
C ALA A 41 0.18 -17.59 -1.64
N ALA A 42 -0.47 -16.84 -2.54
CA ALA A 42 -1.56 -15.93 -2.20
C ALA A 42 -2.94 -16.60 -2.20
N GLU A 43 -3.04 -17.90 -2.51
CA GLU A 43 -4.32 -18.60 -2.64
C GLU A 43 -5.29 -17.85 -3.57
N LEU A 44 -4.77 -17.41 -4.72
CA LEU A 44 -5.50 -16.71 -5.78
C LEU A 44 -5.51 -17.56 -7.05
N ASP A 45 -6.52 -17.32 -7.89
CA ASP A 45 -6.56 -17.87 -9.24
C ASP A 45 -5.38 -17.33 -10.07
N PRO A 46 -4.50 -18.20 -10.62
CA PRO A 46 -3.42 -17.77 -11.50
C PRO A 46 -3.89 -16.91 -12.68
N ALA A 47 -5.04 -17.23 -13.28
CA ALA A 47 -5.57 -16.46 -14.40
C ALA A 47 -5.97 -15.03 -14.00
N LEU A 48 -6.40 -14.84 -12.75
CA LEU A 48 -6.67 -13.50 -12.21
C LEU A 48 -5.37 -12.71 -12.05
N VAL A 49 -4.31 -13.34 -11.50
CA VAL A 49 -3.01 -12.68 -11.31
C VAL A 49 -2.39 -12.26 -12.65
N ASP A 50 -2.46 -13.13 -13.67
CA ASP A 50 -1.98 -12.81 -15.02
C ASP A 50 -2.72 -11.59 -15.61
N ARG A 51 -4.05 -11.55 -15.49
CA ARG A 51 -4.86 -10.41 -15.94
C ARG A 51 -4.55 -9.13 -15.18
N VAL A 52 -4.27 -9.21 -13.88
CA VAL A 52 -3.87 -8.04 -13.07
C VAL A 52 -2.51 -7.51 -13.53
N VAL A 53 -1.55 -8.39 -13.80
CA VAL A 53 -0.22 -8.00 -14.31
C VAL A 53 -0.33 -7.37 -15.70
N ALA A 54 -1.24 -7.87 -16.54
CA ALA A 54 -1.58 -7.27 -17.84
C ALA A 54 -2.35 -5.93 -17.73
N GLY A 55 -2.82 -5.54 -16.53
CA GLY A 55 -3.60 -4.33 -16.31
C GLY A 55 -5.09 -4.45 -16.66
N GLU A 56 -5.58 -5.67 -16.91
CA GLU A 56 -6.95 -5.98 -17.37
C GLU A 56 -7.92 -6.35 -16.24
N ALA A 57 -7.42 -6.44 -15.01
CA ALA A 57 -8.20 -6.77 -13.83
C ALA A 57 -7.76 -5.93 -12.63
N ARG A 58 -8.66 -5.82 -11.65
CA ARG A 58 -8.43 -5.10 -10.40
C ARG A 58 -8.70 -6.02 -9.21
N LEU A 59 -7.99 -5.77 -8.11
CA LEU A 59 -8.04 -6.56 -6.89
C LEU A 59 -8.62 -5.76 -5.74
N ALA A 60 -9.57 -6.36 -5.03
CA ALA A 60 -10.07 -5.82 -3.77
C ALA A 60 -9.09 -6.08 -2.61
N VAL A 61 -9.27 -5.37 -1.50
CA VAL A 61 -8.38 -5.42 -0.33
C VAL A 61 -8.10 -6.85 0.18
N PRO A 62 -9.06 -7.79 0.26
CA PRO A 62 -8.75 -9.16 0.70
C PRO A 62 -7.70 -9.85 -0.17
N ALA A 63 -7.72 -9.64 -1.50
CA ALA A 63 -6.73 -10.20 -2.40
C ALA A 63 -5.37 -9.51 -2.25
N LEU A 64 -5.36 -8.19 -2.04
CA LEU A 64 -4.13 -7.44 -1.73
C LEU A 64 -3.49 -7.92 -0.43
N ALA A 65 -4.30 -8.25 0.58
CA ALA A 65 -3.81 -8.77 1.85
C ALA A 65 -3.10 -10.12 1.68
N ARG A 66 -3.68 -11.01 0.88
CA ARG A 66 -3.07 -12.30 0.56
C ARG A 66 -1.77 -12.16 -0.23
N LEU A 67 -1.71 -11.23 -1.20
CA LEU A 67 -0.48 -10.93 -1.94
C LEU A 67 0.62 -10.36 -1.03
N ALA A 68 0.28 -9.40 -0.17
CA ALA A 68 1.22 -8.84 0.79
C ALA A 68 1.78 -9.91 1.73
N ARG A 69 0.92 -10.82 2.23
CA ARG A 69 1.32 -11.98 3.05
C ARG A 69 2.25 -12.91 2.28
N ALA A 70 1.90 -13.27 1.04
CA ALA A 70 2.72 -14.13 0.17
C ALA A 70 4.11 -13.56 -0.08
N LEU A 71 4.19 -12.24 -0.31
CA LEU A 71 5.45 -11.49 -0.51
C LEU A 71 6.21 -11.20 0.79
N ARG A 72 5.64 -11.58 1.95
CA ARG A 72 6.17 -11.33 3.30
C ARG A 72 6.42 -9.85 3.57
N LEU A 73 5.49 -9.01 3.12
CA LEU A 73 5.55 -7.56 3.28
C LEU A 73 4.55 -7.10 4.34
N ARG A 74 4.96 -6.11 5.14
CA ARG A 74 4.02 -5.33 5.95
C ARG A 74 3.11 -4.50 5.04
N PRO A 75 1.86 -4.20 5.43
CA PRO A 75 0.91 -3.44 4.62
C PRO A 75 1.50 -2.19 3.98
N ILE A 76 2.14 -1.34 4.79
CA ILE A 76 2.73 -0.10 4.31
C ILE A 76 3.83 -0.30 3.26
N ALA A 77 4.68 -1.31 3.46
CA ALA A 77 5.76 -1.63 2.54
C ALA A 77 5.22 -2.19 1.22
N PHE A 78 4.15 -3.00 1.31
CA PHE A 78 3.46 -3.50 0.12
C PHE A 78 2.86 -2.36 -0.71
N LEU A 79 2.13 -1.43 -0.07
CA LEU A 79 1.54 -0.28 -0.76
C LEU A 79 2.57 0.63 -1.43
N GLN A 80 3.72 0.85 -0.78
CA GLN A 80 4.80 1.64 -1.36
C GLN A 80 5.49 0.93 -2.53
N GLN A 81 5.78 -0.37 -2.39
CA GLN A 81 6.49 -1.14 -3.42
C GLN A 81 5.61 -1.51 -4.62
N THR A 82 4.29 -1.43 -4.47
CA THR A 82 3.31 -1.59 -5.56
C THR A 82 2.91 -0.27 -6.20
N ASP A 83 3.58 0.84 -5.82
CA ASP A 83 3.31 2.20 -6.27
C ASP A 83 1.89 2.73 -5.95
N LEU A 84 1.08 2.02 -5.15
CA LEU A 84 -0.22 2.50 -4.65
C LEU A 84 -0.06 3.70 -3.70
N LEU A 85 1.05 3.75 -2.96
CA LEU A 85 1.50 4.92 -2.21
C LEU A 85 2.86 5.38 -2.73
N GLY A 86 2.86 5.84 -3.98
CA GLY A 86 4.05 6.27 -4.71
C GLY A 86 4.28 7.79 -4.67
N LEU A 87 5.31 8.24 -5.38
CA LEU A 87 5.67 9.66 -5.51
C LEU A 87 4.52 10.52 -6.05
N VAL A 88 3.72 9.98 -6.97
CA VAL A 88 2.55 10.68 -7.54
C VAL A 88 1.52 10.96 -6.45
N THR A 89 1.25 9.97 -5.60
CA THR A 89 0.32 10.10 -4.47
C THR A 89 0.81 11.13 -3.46
N TYR A 90 2.12 11.16 -3.19
CA TYR A 90 2.72 12.17 -2.31
C TYR A 90 2.64 13.58 -2.93
N ALA A 91 2.88 13.70 -4.23
CA ALA A 91 2.71 14.97 -4.95
C ALA A 91 1.25 15.44 -4.97
N ALA A 92 0.28 14.52 -4.91
CA ALA A 92 -1.16 14.80 -4.82
C ALA A 92 -1.62 15.23 -3.40
N GLY A 93 -0.70 15.46 -2.46
CA GLY A 93 -1.01 15.99 -1.13
C GLY A 93 -0.97 14.97 0.00
N LEU A 94 -0.64 13.71 -0.29
CA LEU A 94 -0.41 12.73 0.77
C LEU A 94 0.92 13.02 1.47
N ASP A 95 0.91 13.31 2.78
CA ASP A 95 2.15 13.53 3.51
C ASP A 95 2.94 12.21 3.64
N PRO A 96 4.12 12.06 3.01
CA PRO A 96 4.92 10.84 3.10
C PRO A 96 5.35 10.53 4.53
N LEU A 97 5.59 11.55 5.37
CA LEU A 97 5.89 11.35 6.79
C LEU A 97 4.69 10.88 7.59
N TYR A 98 3.47 10.93 7.07
CA TYR A 98 2.39 10.22 7.72
C TYR A 98 2.56 8.70 7.58
N PHE A 99 3.07 8.23 6.44
CA PHE A 99 3.11 6.82 6.05
C PHE A 99 4.48 6.14 6.26
N LEU A 100 5.56 6.89 6.44
CA LEU A 100 6.90 6.31 6.63
C LEU A 100 7.04 5.61 8.00
N PRO A 101 7.55 4.37 8.04
CA PRO A 101 7.83 3.69 9.30
C PRO A 101 8.98 4.36 10.06
N ASP A 102 9.12 4.07 11.35
CA ASP A 102 10.27 4.55 12.13
C ASP A 102 11.60 4.03 11.55
N GLY A 103 12.60 4.91 11.51
CA GLY A 103 13.94 4.59 11.01
C GLY A 103 14.68 5.81 10.48
N GLN A 104 15.90 5.58 9.97
CA GLN A 104 16.77 6.64 9.47
C GLN A 104 16.14 7.46 8.35
N ILE A 105 15.47 6.79 7.39
CA ILE A 105 14.80 7.48 6.27
C ILE A 105 13.73 8.47 6.76
N ARG A 106 12.91 8.07 7.74
CA ARG A 106 11.91 8.96 8.35
C ARG A 106 12.58 10.11 9.08
N HIS A 107 13.62 9.81 9.85
CA HIS A 107 14.36 10.81 10.60
C HIS A 107 14.90 11.91 9.70
N ASP A 108 15.53 11.53 8.60
CA ASP A 108 16.16 12.44 7.65
C ASP A 108 15.12 13.22 6.84
N ALA A 109 14.05 12.53 6.38
CA ALA A 109 12.92 13.19 5.71
C ALA A 109 12.24 14.23 6.62
N ARG A 110 12.13 13.96 7.92
CA ARG A 110 11.62 14.94 8.90
C ARG A 110 12.51 16.16 9.03
N ILE A 111 13.83 15.97 9.12
CA ILE A 111 14.78 17.09 9.20
C ILE A 111 14.63 17.96 7.95
N TYR A 112 14.69 17.33 6.79
CA TYR A 112 14.56 18.00 5.50
C TYR A 112 13.24 18.78 5.35
N MET A 113 12.11 18.18 5.74
CA MET A 113 10.81 18.88 5.67
C MET A 113 10.72 20.07 6.63
N ARG A 114 11.35 20.01 7.80
CA ARG A 114 11.44 21.15 8.73
C ARG A 114 12.35 22.27 8.20
N GLU A 115 13.40 21.93 7.47
CA GLU A 115 14.29 22.90 6.82
C GLU A 115 13.58 23.63 5.68
N ILE A 116 12.83 22.92 4.84
CA ILE A 116 12.10 23.50 3.72
C ILE A 116 10.88 24.30 4.18
N ASN A 117 10.13 23.78 5.15
CA ASN A 117 8.95 24.44 5.68
C ASN A 117 8.91 24.30 7.20
N PRO A 118 9.49 25.25 7.94
CA PRO A 118 9.54 25.22 9.41
C PRO A 118 8.16 25.21 10.09
N ARG A 119 7.11 25.63 9.38
CA ARG A 119 5.73 25.65 9.87
C ARG A 119 4.96 24.37 9.55
N HIS A 120 5.53 23.46 8.75
CA HIS A 120 4.91 22.17 8.46
C HIS A 120 4.86 21.33 9.73
N ALA A 121 3.66 20.93 10.13
CA ALA A 121 3.48 20.07 11.29
C ALA A 121 3.96 18.66 10.97
N VAL A 122 5.19 18.34 11.35
CA VAL A 122 5.75 17.00 11.12
C VAL A 122 5.33 16.04 12.23
N PRO A 123 4.59 14.96 11.92
CA PRO A 123 4.14 13.99 12.93
C PRO A 123 5.31 13.23 13.58
N GLU A 124 5.24 12.98 14.89
CA GLU A 124 6.28 12.25 15.63
C GLU A 124 6.02 10.74 15.67
N GLY A 125 6.92 9.97 15.06
CA GLY A 125 6.88 8.50 15.08
C GLY A 125 5.99 7.84 14.01
N ASP A 126 6.14 6.52 13.89
CA ASP A 126 5.40 5.65 12.98
C ASP A 126 3.88 5.76 13.18
N MET A 127 3.11 5.76 12.09
CA MET A 127 1.65 5.78 12.13
C MET A 127 1.06 4.62 12.92
N THR A 128 1.64 3.43 12.85
CA THR A 128 1.17 2.25 13.59
C THR A 128 1.23 2.48 15.10
N LYS A 129 2.11 3.38 15.58
CA LYS A 129 2.20 3.82 16.98
C LYS A 129 1.28 5.00 17.29
N ARG A 130 1.13 5.93 16.35
CA ARG A 130 0.34 7.15 16.52
C ARG A 130 -1.17 6.94 16.34
N SER A 131 -1.58 6.01 15.49
CA SER A 131 -2.98 5.73 15.19
C SER A 131 -3.56 4.81 16.26
N PRO A 132 -4.52 5.27 17.09
CA PRO A 132 -5.16 4.41 18.09
C PRO A 132 -5.80 3.18 17.45
N ALA A 133 -6.39 3.33 16.26
CA ALA A 133 -7.02 2.25 15.53
C ALA A 133 -6.02 1.13 15.15
N LEU A 134 -4.87 1.51 14.58
CA LEU A 134 -3.84 0.52 14.20
C LEU A 134 -3.16 -0.09 15.42
N LYS A 135 -2.99 0.69 16.50
CA LYS A 135 -2.47 0.17 17.77
C LYS A 135 -3.40 -0.90 18.34
N THR A 136 -4.70 -0.61 18.45
CA THR A 136 -5.70 -1.58 18.94
C THR A 136 -5.76 -2.81 18.05
N LEU A 137 -5.64 -2.66 16.73
CA LEU A 137 -5.60 -3.78 15.79
C LEU A 137 -4.43 -4.74 16.06
N GLY A 138 -3.26 -4.21 16.44
CA GLY A 138 -2.12 -5.03 16.82
C GLY A 138 -2.41 -5.92 18.04
N GLU A 139 -3.14 -5.36 19.01
CA GLU A 139 -3.53 -6.00 20.28
C GLU A 139 -4.78 -6.90 20.15
N ASP A 140 -5.51 -6.84 19.04
CA ASP A 140 -6.74 -7.59 18.81
C ASP A 140 -6.52 -9.11 18.87
N THR A 141 -7.41 -9.84 19.53
CA THR A 141 -7.31 -11.30 19.69
C THR A 141 -8.37 -12.07 18.91
N VAL A 142 -9.29 -11.37 18.25
CA VAL A 142 -10.39 -11.96 17.48
C VAL A 142 -9.95 -12.27 16.05
N LEU A 143 -9.17 -11.36 15.46
CA LEU A 143 -8.65 -11.47 14.10
C LEU A 143 -7.34 -12.27 14.07
N ASP A 144 -7.24 -13.16 13.08
CA ASP A 144 -5.98 -13.80 12.75
C ASP A 144 -5.01 -12.83 12.05
N ALA A 145 -3.81 -13.30 11.73
CA ALA A 145 -2.78 -12.47 11.10
C ALA A 145 -3.21 -11.92 9.72
N LEU A 146 -4.01 -12.67 8.94
CA LEU A 146 -4.47 -12.21 7.63
C LEU A 146 -5.56 -11.15 7.78
N GLY A 147 -6.52 -11.36 8.68
CA GLY A 147 -7.58 -10.40 8.97
C GLY A 147 -7.02 -9.08 9.49
N LYS A 148 -6.02 -9.11 10.37
CA LYS A 148 -5.31 -7.89 10.79
C LYS A 148 -4.66 -7.17 9.62
N LEU A 149 -3.99 -7.91 8.74
CA LEU A 149 -3.34 -7.36 7.56
C LEU A 149 -4.36 -6.69 6.61
N GLU A 150 -5.53 -7.32 6.41
CA GLU A 150 -6.62 -6.79 5.60
C GLU A 150 -7.17 -5.47 6.16
N VAL A 151 -7.45 -5.42 7.47
CA VAL A 151 -7.97 -4.21 8.14
C VAL A 151 -6.95 -3.08 8.09
N GLU A 152 -5.66 -3.37 8.30
CA GLU A 152 -4.60 -2.38 8.19
C GLU A 152 -4.51 -1.82 6.75
N LEU A 153 -4.49 -2.68 5.72
CA LEU A 153 -4.52 -2.23 4.33
C LEU A 153 -5.74 -1.36 4.01
N ALA A 154 -6.93 -1.77 4.44
CA ALA A 154 -8.16 -1.02 4.23
C ALA A 154 -8.08 0.38 4.87
N TYR A 155 -7.58 0.46 6.10
CA TYR A 155 -7.38 1.72 6.81
C TYR A 155 -6.41 2.64 6.06
N LEU A 156 -5.25 2.12 5.68
CA LEU A 156 -4.20 2.87 4.99
C LEU A 156 -4.67 3.43 3.65
N LEU A 157 -5.29 2.58 2.83
CA LEU A 157 -5.86 2.97 1.54
C LEU A 157 -6.97 4.01 1.72
N ARG A 158 -7.84 3.84 2.72
CA ARG A 158 -8.92 4.80 2.97
C ARG A 158 -8.40 6.15 3.42
N ALA A 159 -7.43 6.18 4.33
CA ALA A 159 -6.79 7.41 4.79
C ALA A 159 -6.09 8.14 3.64
N ALA A 160 -5.40 7.39 2.77
CA ALA A 160 -4.73 7.96 1.60
C ALA A 160 -5.73 8.54 0.59
N VAL A 161 -6.80 7.81 0.27
CA VAL A 161 -7.86 8.24 -0.65
C VAL A 161 -8.54 9.53 -0.17
N GLN A 162 -8.81 9.65 1.13
CA GLN A 162 -9.40 10.85 1.71
C GLN A 162 -8.49 12.07 1.59
N SER A 163 -7.17 11.85 1.60
CA SER A 163 -6.16 12.91 1.52
C SER A 163 -5.87 13.36 0.09
N THR A 164 -6.22 12.54 -0.91
CA THR A 164 -5.87 12.73 -2.33
C THR A 164 -7.07 12.99 -3.24
N GLY A 165 -8.27 13.13 -2.68
CA GLY A 165 -9.47 13.50 -3.43
C GLY A 165 -10.23 12.34 -4.08
N GLY A 166 -10.00 11.09 -3.66
CA GLY A 166 -10.87 9.96 -4.01
C GLY A 166 -10.20 8.75 -4.66
N THR A 167 -8.99 8.89 -5.20
CA THR A 167 -8.26 7.83 -5.92
C THR A 167 -6.74 7.96 -5.71
N LEU A 168 -5.98 6.88 -5.91
CA LEU A 168 -4.51 6.87 -5.81
C LEU A 168 -3.85 6.51 -7.14
#